data_AF-A0A1H6LHS3-F1
#
_entry.id   AF-A0A1H6LHS3-F1
#
_cell.length_a   1.000
_cell.length_b   1.000
_cell.length_c   1.000
_cell.angle_alpha   90.00
_cell.angle_beta   90.00
_cell.angle_gamma   90.00
#
_symmetry.space_group_name_H-M   'P 1'
#
loop_
_entity.id
_entity.type
_entity.pdbx_description
1 polymer ?
#
loop_
_entity_poly.entity_id
_entity_poly.type
_entity_poly.pdbx_seq_one_letter_code
_entity_poly.pdbx_strand_id
1 'polypeptide(L)'
;MNTIQVYGPGCAKCASLAEVTKQAVQELQWDVPVKKVTDPMLFASAGVLVTPALVMNGKVLLSGKVPSVEAVKGLLQEADGACQQGGCCGSREEKAESSGGCACSGGCDRKEPAESAGGCGCGEGGCCGGGKPGCGGWKKAVVWIAAVLVLLAVVKLVNRSGKESAGADTVAVPVMQEGVEAVYYQYGARCPTCVKMEGWIKEALEGSFADALKDGRLVFRSIPADAETVRHYGMTTKSLIVSNRKQGKEADWKNLERIWDLNGDEAAFKEYVVQEVRKQVDGVK
;
A
#
# COMPACT_ATOMS: atom_id res chain seq x y z
N MET A 1 -33.34 -6.02 -3.06
CA MET A 1 -33.00 -5.06 -4.13
C MET A 1 -31.59 -5.36 -4.59
N ASN A 2 -31.39 -5.65 -5.87
CA ASN A 2 -30.06 -5.96 -6.37
C ASN A 2 -29.21 -4.69 -6.35
N THR A 3 -27.95 -4.80 -5.93
CA THR A 3 -26.99 -3.68 -5.95
C THR A 3 -25.80 -4.09 -6.81
N ILE A 4 -25.55 -3.34 -7.89
CA ILE A 4 -24.43 -3.59 -8.80
C ILE A 4 -23.34 -2.54 -8.53
N GLN A 5 -22.13 -3.02 -8.26
CA GLN A 5 -20.98 -2.17 -7.98
C GLN A 5 -19.84 -2.53 -8.92
N VAL A 6 -19.22 -1.51 -9.51
CA VAL A 6 -18.04 -1.66 -10.37
C VAL A 6 -16.85 -1.07 -9.62
N TYR A 7 -15.91 -1.93 -9.25
CA TYR A 7 -14.69 -1.56 -8.55
C TYR A 7 -13.55 -1.36 -9.52
N GLY A 8 -12.94 -0.17 -9.48
CA GLY A 8 -11.75 0.07 -10.27
C GLY A 8 -11.14 1.47 -10.08
N PRO A 9 -9.82 1.59 -10.25
CA PRO A 9 -9.09 2.86 -10.06
C PRO A 9 -9.32 3.88 -11.19
N GLY A 10 -10.21 3.61 -12.15
CA GLY A 10 -10.59 4.57 -13.20
C GLY A 10 -9.88 4.43 -14.55
N CYS A 11 -9.04 3.40 -14.76
CA CYS A 11 -8.39 3.16 -16.05
C CYS A 11 -9.39 2.89 -17.20
N ALA A 12 -8.97 3.04 -18.46
CA ALA A 12 -9.80 2.80 -19.66
C ALA A 12 -10.60 1.47 -19.61
N LYS A 13 -9.98 0.38 -19.14
CA LYS A 13 -10.64 -0.93 -18.96
C LYS A 13 -11.81 -0.89 -17.97
N CYS A 14 -11.70 -0.10 -16.91
CA CYS A 14 -12.75 0.06 -15.90
C CYS A 14 -13.93 0.87 -16.47
N ALA A 15 -13.64 1.89 -17.29
CA ALA A 15 -14.66 2.68 -17.97
C ALA A 15 -15.45 1.81 -18.96
N SER A 16 -14.77 1.01 -19.79
CA SER A 16 -15.42 0.08 -20.71
C SER A 16 -16.33 -0.92 -19.98
N LEU A 17 -15.88 -1.51 -18.87
CA LEU A 17 -16.70 -2.43 -18.08
C LEU A 17 -17.96 -1.76 -17.52
N ALA A 18 -17.84 -0.52 -17.05
CA ALA A 18 -18.98 0.23 -16.53
C ALA A 18 -20.02 0.52 -17.62
N GLU A 19 -19.58 0.91 -18.83
CA GLU A 19 -20.50 1.15 -19.96
C GLU A 19 -21.17 -0.14 -20.44
N VAL A 20 -20.42 -1.23 -20.59
CA VAL A 20 -20.98 -2.55 -20.94
C VAL A 20 -22.01 -3.01 -19.90
N THR A 21 -21.72 -2.78 -18.61
CA THR A 21 -22.62 -3.15 -17.51
C THR A 21 -23.90 -2.31 -17.55
N LYS A 22 -23.82 -1.00 -17.83
CA LYS A 22 -25.01 -0.15 -18.00
C LYS A 22 -25.88 -0.62 -19.16
N GLN A 23 -25.27 -0.96 -20.30
CA GLN A 23 -25.99 -1.48 -21.46
C GLN A 23 -26.71 -2.81 -21.13
N ALA A 24 -26.01 -3.74 -20.47
CA ALA A 24 -26.60 -5.00 -20.03
C ALA A 24 -27.79 -4.81 -19.07
N VAL A 25 -27.69 -3.87 -18.12
CA VAL A 25 -28.77 -3.55 -17.16
C VAL A 25 -29.98 -2.92 -17.86
N GLN A 26 -29.75 -2.04 -18.84
CA GLN A 26 -30.81 -1.43 -19.65
C GLN A 26 -31.54 -2.47 -20.50
N GLU A 27 -30.81 -3.39 -21.14
CA GLU A 27 -31.41 -4.47 -21.95
C GLU A 27 -32.20 -5.47 -21.10
N LEU A 28 -31.76 -5.74 -19.87
CA LEU A 28 -32.47 -6.59 -18.91
C LEU A 28 -33.67 -5.89 -18.24
N GLN A 29 -33.88 -4.59 -18.53
CA GLN A 29 -34.91 -3.74 -17.92
C GLN A 29 -34.85 -3.74 -16.38
N TRP A 30 -33.65 -3.85 -15.82
CA TRP A 30 -33.43 -3.81 -14.38
C TRP A 30 -33.20 -2.38 -13.92
N ASP A 31 -34.02 -1.90 -12.99
CA ASP A 31 -33.90 -0.56 -12.41
C ASP A 31 -32.91 -0.56 -11.23
N VAL A 32 -31.69 -1.05 -11.49
CA VAL A 32 -30.65 -1.24 -10.46
C VAL A 32 -29.59 -0.15 -10.58
N PRO A 33 -29.30 0.61 -9.51
CA PRO A 33 -28.27 1.64 -9.54
C PRO A 33 -26.88 1.00 -9.67
N VAL A 34 -26.17 1.33 -10.75
CA VAL A 34 -24.77 0.92 -10.98
C VAL A 34 -23.85 1.92 -10.26
N LYS A 35 -23.27 1.51 -9.13
CA LYS A 35 -22.36 2.36 -8.34
C LYS A 35 -20.91 2.10 -8.72
N LYS A 36 -20.21 3.13 -9.20
CA LYS A 36 -18.76 3.08 -9.41
C LYS A 36 -18.05 3.34 -8.09
N VAL A 37 -17.20 2.40 -7.67
CA VAL A 37 -16.41 2.53 -6.44
C VAL A 37 -14.95 2.65 -6.83
N THR A 38 -14.36 3.79 -6.47
CA THR A 38 -12.94 4.13 -6.72
C THR A 38 -12.09 4.03 -5.46
N ASP A 39 -12.70 3.88 -4.29
CA ASP A 39 -12.01 3.84 -3.00
C ASP A 39 -11.31 2.48 -2.79
N PRO A 40 -9.97 2.45 -2.67
CA PRO A 40 -9.22 1.22 -2.45
C PRO A 40 -9.62 0.46 -1.18
N MET A 41 -10.08 1.14 -0.14
CA MET A 41 -10.51 0.51 1.12
C MET A 41 -11.71 -0.40 0.90
N LEU A 42 -12.63 0.02 0.03
CA LEU A 42 -13.83 -0.76 -0.31
C LEU A 42 -13.51 -1.98 -1.19
N PHE A 43 -12.34 -2.01 -1.83
CA PHE A 43 -11.92 -3.13 -2.69
C PHE A 43 -11.56 -4.33 -1.81
N ALA A 44 -10.79 -4.07 -0.75
CA ALA A 44 -10.39 -5.08 0.21
C ALA A 44 -11.59 -5.67 0.96
N SER A 45 -12.54 -4.84 1.40
CA SER A 45 -13.76 -5.32 2.08
C SER A 45 -14.66 -6.17 1.18
N ALA A 46 -14.61 -5.94 -0.14
CA ALA A 46 -15.36 -6.70 -1.13
C ALA A 46 -14.63 -7.96 -1.62
N GLY A 47 -13.42 -8.24 -1.11
CA GLY A 47 -12.61 -9.39 -1.56
C GLY A 47 -12.02 -9.22 -2.97
N VAL A 48 -11.95 -8.00 -3.48
CA VAL A 48 -11.45 -7.71 -4.83
C VAL A 48 -9.92 -7.57 -4.79
N LEU A 49 -9.22 -8.62 -5.20
CA LEU A 49 -7.76 -8.62 -5.34
C LEU A 49 -7.30 -8.06 -6.69
N VAL A 50 -8.08 -8.28 -7.75
CA VAL A 50 -7.74 -7.90 -9.12
C VAL A 50 -8.85 -7.00 -9.69
N THR A 51 -8.47 -5.81 -10.14
CA THR A 51 -9.38 -4.84 -10.78
C THR A 51 -9.15 -4.82 -12.30
N PRO A 52 -10.16 -4.49 -13.13
CA PRO A 52 -11.54 -4.13 -12.77
C PRO A 52 -12.35 -5.31 -12.25
N ALA A 53 -13.25 -5.08 -11.29
CA ALA A 53 -14.13 -6.12 -10.78
C ALA A 53 -15.60 -5.69 -10.79
N LEU A 54 -16.47 -6.62 -11.17
CA LEU A 54 -17.92 -6.47 -11.14
C LEU A 54 -18.47 -7.26 -9.95
N VAL A 55 -19.23 -6.58 -9.10
CA VAL A 55 -19.81 -7.14 -7.89
C VAL A 55 -21.31 -6.92 -7.92
N MET A 56 -22.07 -7.97 -7.59
CA MET A 56 -23.52 -7.87 -7.37
C MET A 56 -23.84 -8.41 -5.99
N ASN A 57 -24.62 -7.66 -5.20
CA ASN A 57 -25.08 -8.08 -3.87
C ASN A 57 -23.92 -8.48 -2.93
N GLY A 58 -22.76 -7.83 -3.08
CA GLY A 58 -21.55 -8.11 -2.30
C GLY A 58 -20.74 -9.32 -2.78
N LYS A 59 -21.17 -10.05 -3.81
CA LYS A 59 -20.42 -11.16 -4.42
C LYS A 59 -19.67 -10.69 -5.66
N VAL A 60 -18.38 -10.97 -5.73
CA VAL A 60 -17.55 -10.75 -6.93
C VAL A 60 -17.97 -11.74 -8.01
N LEU A 61 -18.46 -11.23 -9.14
CA LEU A 61 -18.84 -12.04 -10.30
C LEU A 61 -17.68 -12.19 -11.28
N LEU A 62 -16.86 -11.14 -11.41
CA LEU A 62 -15.76 -11.11 -12.35
C LEU A 62 -14.66 -10.17 -11.85
N SER A 63 -13.40 -10.55 -12.10
CA SER A 63 -12.22 -9.77 -11.74
C SER A 63 -11.13 -9.85 -12.82
N GLY A 64 -10.57 -8.70 -13.22
CA GLY A 64 -9.36 -8.60 -14.04
C GLY A 64 -9.55 -8.65 -15.57
N LYS A 65 -10.76 -8.83 -16.08
CA LYS A 65 -11.06 -8.85 -17.53
C LYS A 65 -12.24 -7.95 -17.88
N VAL A 66 -12.39 -7.61 -19.16
CA VAL A 66 -13.56 -6.90 -19.69
C VAL A 66 -14.28 -7.87 -20.64
N PRO A 67 -15.36 -8.53 -20.20
CA PRO A 67 -16.16 -9.43 -21.03
C PRO A 67 -17.07 -8.66 -22.01
N SER A 68 -17.68 -9.37 -22.96
CA SER A 68 -18.70 -8.81 -23.88
C SER A 68 -20.04 -8.57 -23.17
N VAL A 69 -20.94 -7.82 -23.81
CA VAL A 69 -22.27 -7.49 -23.27
C VAL A 69 -23.08 -8.76 -22.97
N GLU A 70 -23.00 -9.81 -23.80
CA GLU A 70 -23.72 -11.06 -23.58
C GLU A 70 -23.21 -11.81 -22.35
N ALA A 71 -21.90 -11.87 -22.17
CA ALA A 71 -21.29 -12.53 -21.02
C ALA A 71 -21.63 -11.82 -19.70
N VAL A 72 -21.72 -10.48 -19.69
CA VAL A 72 -22.18 -9.74 -18.51
C VAL A 72 -23.63 -10.09 -18.18
N LYS A 73 -24.54 -10.14 -19.16
CA LYS A 73 -25.93 -10.54 -18.94
C LYS A 73 -26.04 -11.92 -18.30
N GLY A 74 -25.28 -12.90 -18.80
CA GLY A 74 -25.22 -14.24 -18.23
C GLY A 74 -24.79 -14.25 -16.76
N LEU A 75 -23.72 -13.53 -16.42
CA LEU A 75 -23.23 -13.42 -15.04
C LEU A 75 -24.22 -12.73 -14.10
N LEU A 76 -24.90 -11.68 -14.59
CA LEU A 76 -25.91 -10.95 -13.83
C LEU A 76 -27.13 -11.85 -13.55
N GLN A 77 -27.58 -12.63 -14.53
CA GLN A 77 -28.69 -13.57 -14.40
C GLN A 77 -28.34 -14.77 -13.52
N GLU A 78 -27.11 -15.29 -13.63
CA GLU A 78 -26.61 -16.36 -12.76
C GLU A 78 -26.55 -15.90 -11.29
N ALA A 79 -26.11 -14.66 -11.06
CA ALA A 79 -26.05 -14.07 -9.72
C ALA A 79 -27.44 -13.85 -9.10
N ASP A 80 -28.44 -13.52 -9.92
CA ASP A 80 -29.84 -13.41 -9.48
C ASP A 80 -30.45 -14.79 -9.18
N GLY A 81 -30.16 -15.79 -10.02
CA GLY A 81 -30.63 -17.17 -9.86
C GLY A 81 -29.99 -17.94 -8.70
N ALA A 82 -28.76 -17.59 -8.31
CA ALA A 82 -28.03 -18.27 -7.22
C ALA A 82 -28.67 -18.06 -5.83
N CYS A 83 -29.61 -17.11 -5.67
CA CYS A 83 -30.26 -16.84 -4.39
C CYS A 83 -31.43 -17.80 -4.08
N GLN A 84 -31.93 -18.58 -5.06
CA GLN A 84 -33.07 -19.50 -4.82
C GLN A 84 -32.66 -20.88 -4.28
N GLN A 85 -31.37 -21.20 -4.23
CA GLN A 85 -30.89 -22.44 -3.62
C GLN A 85 -30.15 -22.12 -2.34
N GLY A 86 -30.92 -21.86 -1.28
CA GLY A 86 -30.42 -21.91 0.09
C GLY A 86 -29.86 -23.30 0.36
N GLY A 87 -28.54 -23.43 0.35
CA GLY A 87 -27.85 -24.67 0.65
C GLY A 87 -26.33 -24.48 0.63
N CYS A 88 -25.74 -24.34 1.83
CA CYS A 88 -24.33 -24.54 2.15
C CYS A 88 -23.29 -24.10 1.10
N CYS A 89 -22.77 -22.88 1.27
CA CYS A 89 -21.50 -22.48 0.69
C CYS A 89 -20.39 -23.47 1.12
N GLY A 90 -19.97 -24.31 0.18
CA GLY A 90 -18.72 -25.05 0.19
C GLY A 90 -18.10 -24.94 -1.19
N SER A 91 -16.97 -24.25 -1.25
CA SER A 91 -16.17 -23.94 -2.43
C SER A 91 -15.85 -25.18 -3.26
N ARG A 92 -16.17 -25.17 -4.57
CA ARG A 92 -15.29 -25.76 -5.60
C ARG A 92 -15.72 -25.34 -7.01
N GLU A 93 -14.85 -24.62 -7.69
CA GLU A 93 -14.74 -24.74 -9.15
C GLU A 93 -14.41 -26.20 -9.45
N GLU A 94 -15.35 -26.95 -10.03
CA GLU A 94 -15.02 -28.24 -10.64
C GLU A 94 -15.86 -28.43 -11.90
N LYS A 95 -15.15 -28.41 -13.03
CA LYS A 95 -15.64 -28.88 -14.32
C LYS A 95 -16.24 -30.27 -14.14
N ALA A 96 -17.47 -30.41 -14.60
CA ALA A 96 -18.11 -31.68 -14.79
C ALA A 96 -17.30 -32.51 -15.79
N GLU A 97 -16.80 -33.67 -15.35
CA GLU A 97 -16.62 -34.85 -16.19
C GLU A 97 -16.58 -36.12 -15.32
N SER A 98 -17.65 -36.91 -15.49
CA SER A 98 -17.78 -38.36 -15.34
C SER A 98 -17.23 -39.10 -14.11
N SER A 99 -18.19 -39.73 -13.42
CA SER A 99 -18.16 -41.09 -12.85
C SER A 99 -17.18 -41.38 -11.70
N GLY A 100 -17.76 -41.57 -10.51
CA GLY A 100 -17.10 -42.23 -9.39
C GLY A 100 -17.84 -41.95 -8.08
N GLY A 101 -18.87 -42.75 -7.78
CA GLY A 101 -19.58 -42.63 -6.52
C GLY A 101 -18.68 -42.95 -5.33
N CYS A 102 -18.86 -42.21 -4.24
CA CYS A 102 -18.35 -42.60 -2.94
C CYS A 102 -19.39 -42.25 -1.88
N ALA A 103 -19.92 -43.29 -1.24
CA ALA A 103 -20.88 -43.22 -0.15
C ALA A 103 -20.17 -42.82 1.14
N CYS A 104 -20.66 -41.79 1.83
CA CYS A 104 -20.23 -41.44 3.18
C CYS A 104 -21.42 -41.52 4.14
N SER A 105 -21.55 -42.68 4.76
CA SER A 105 -22.31 -42.89 5.99
C SER A 105 -21.32 -42.76 7.16
N GLY A 106 -21.50 -41.80 8.07
CA GLY A 106 -20.66 -41.72 9.26
C GLY A 106 -20.82 -40.40 10.02
N GLY A 107 -21.36 -40.49 11.23
CA GLY A 107 -21.78 -39.38 12.08
C GLY A 107 -20.67 -38.45 12.56
N CYS A 108 -21.08 -37.21 12.82
CA CYS A 108 -20.35 -36.23 13.59
C CYS A 108 -20.46 -36.55 15.08
N ASP A 109 -19.34 -36.75 15.78
CA ASP A 109 -19.30 -36.61 17.23
C ASP A 109 -18.05 -35.83 17.66
N ARG A 110 -18.35 -34.74 18.37
CA ARG A 110 -17.44 -33.76 18.95
C ARG A 110 -17.04 -34.27 20.35
N LYS A 111 -15.75 -34.37 20.67
CA LYS A 111 -15.28 -34.76 22.00
C LYS A 111 -14.34 -33.69 22.59
N GLU A 112 -14.74 -33.18 23.76
CA GLU A 112 -14.02 -32.25 24.63
C GLU A 112 -12.72 -32.87 25.21
N PRO A 113 -11.75 -32.08 25.71
CA PRO A 113 -10.59 -32.58 26.44
C PRO A 113 -10.78 -32.51 27.96
N ALA A 114 -10.34 -33.56 28.66
CA ALA A 114 -10.24 -33.65 30.11
C ALA A 114 -8.77 -33.66 30.58
N GLU A 115 -8.60 -33.21 31.81
CA GLU A 115 -7.38 -32.96 32.59
C GLU A 115 -6.65 -34.25 33.06
N SER A 116 -5.34 -34.17 33.35
CA SER A 116 -4.74 -34.72 34.60
C SER A 116 -3.22 -34.51 34.74
N ALA A 117 -2.86 -33.80 35.82
CA ALA A 117 -1.76 -33.92 36.79
C ALA A 117 -0.38 -34.58 36.48
N GLY A 118 0.67 -33.94 37.01
CA GLY A 118 1.94 -34.55 37.41
C GLY A 118 2.97 -33.51 37.88
N GLY A 119 3.22 -33.40 39.19
CA GLY A 119 4.26 -32.55 39.78
C GLY A 119 5.21 -33.32 40.70
N CYS A 120 6.39 -32.74 40.97
CA CYS A 120 7.37 -32.97 42.06
C CYS A 120 8.64 -32.16 41.67
N GLY A 121 9.41 -31.44 42.48
CA GLY A 121 9.46 -31.14 43.92
C GLY A 121 10.70 -30.26 44.19
N CYS A 122 10.69 -29.50 45.28
CA CYS A 122 11.72 -28.55 45.74
C CYS A 122 12.90 -29.22 46.48
N GLY A 123 14.02 -28.48 46.60
CA GLY A 123 15.06 -28.62 47.66
C GLY A 123 16.26 -27.69 47.35
N GLU A 124 16.44 -26.54 48.00
CA GLU A 124 17.02 -26.25 49.34
C GLU A 124 18.49 -26.68 49.53
N GLY A 125 19.33 -25.69 49.87
CA GLY A 125 20.72 -25.88 50.31
C GLY A 125 21.58 -24.62 50.15
N GLY A 126 21.59 -23.75 51.17
CA GLY A 126 22.53 -22.63 51.28
C GLY A 126 23.82 -23.00 52.03
N CYS A 127 24.87 -22.18 51.90
CA CYS A 127 25.53 -21.45 53.01
C CYS A 127 26.95 -20.94 52.66
N CYS A 128 27.19 -19.71 53.11
CA CYS A 128 28.42 -19.14 53.68
C CYS A 128 29.73 -19.06 52.86
N GLY A 129 30.14 -17.81 52.65
CA GLY A 129 31.53 -17.43 52.40
C GLY A 129 31.75 -15.95 52.72
N GLY A 130 31.92 -15.63 54.01
CA GLY A 130 32.25 -14.28 54.48
C GLY A 130 33.73 -13.93 54.20
N GLY A 131 33.97 -12.70 53.75
CA GLY A 131 35.29 -12.10 53.68
C GLY A 131 35.19 -10.58 53.81
N LYS A 132 35.40 -10.05 55.02
CA LYS A 132 35.57 -8.60 55.25
C LYS A 132 37.03 -8.22 54.93
N PRO A 133 37.29 -7.23 54.07
CA PRO A 133 38.64 -6.68 53.90
C PRO A 133 38.93 -5.59 54.93
N GLY A 134 40.12 -5.67 55.52
CA GLY A 134 40.68 -4.65 56.40
C GLY A 134 41.50 -3.59 55.66
N CYS A 135 41.56 -2.42 56.28
CA CYS A 135 42.67 -1.46 56.33
C CYS A 135 43.14 -0.73 55.05
N GLY A 136 43.15 0.61 55.08
CA GLY A 136 43.92 1.41 54.12
C GLY A 136 43.30 2.76 53.72
N GLY A 137 43.15 3.69 54.67
CA GLY A 137 42.53 5.03 54.52
C GLY A 137 43.27 6.05 53.63
N TRP A 138 44.17 5.63 52.75
CA TRP A 138 44.91 6.51 51.82
C TRP A 138 44.78 6.08 50.36
N LYS A 139 44.53 4.78 50.12
CA LYS A 139 44.13 4.25 48.81
C LYS A 139 42.72 4.71 48.42
N LYS A 140 41.87 5.09 49.38
CA LYS A 140 40.53 5.61 49.11
C LYS A 140 40.56 6.90 48.29
N ALA A 141 41.48 7.83 48.54
CA ALA A 141 41.55 9.08 47.77
C ALA A 141 41.94 8.84 46.30
N VAL A 142 42.89 7.94 46.04
CA VAL A 142 43.30 7.57 44.68
C VAL A 142 42.21 6.77 43.97
N VAL A 143 41.51 5.87 44.68
CA VAL A 143 40.35 5.15 44.16
C VAL A 143 39.18 6.09 43.92
N TRP A 144 38.95 7.12 44.74
CA TRP A 144 37.94 8.15 44.51
C TRP A 144 38.29 9.04 43.32
N ILE A 145 39.56 9.42 43.13
CA ILE A 145 39.99 10.20 41.96
C ILE A 145 39.92 9.35 40.68
N ALA A 146 40.38 8.10 40.71
CA ALA A 146 40.25 7.17 39.60
C ALA A 146 38.78 6.83 39.31
N ALA A 147 37.96 6.64 40.34
CA ALA A 147 36.53 6.43 40.20
C ALA A 147 35.84 7.66 39.63
N VAL A 148 36.20 8.89 40.03
CA VAL A 148 35.66 10.13 39.46
C VAL A 148 36.12 10.33 38.02
N LEU A 149 37.37 9.99 37.67
CA LEU A 149 37.85 10.04 36.29
C LEU A 149 37.18 8.98 35.41
N VAL A 150 36.94 7.77 35.94
CA VAL A 150 36.15 6.74 35.28
C VAL A 150 34.68 7.16 35.19
N LEU A 151 34.11 7.79 36.22
CA LEU A 151 32.73 8.30 36.21
C LEU A 151 32.58 9.45 35.23
N LEU A 152 33.57 10.35 35.13
CA LEU A 152 33.62 11.41 34.13
C LEU A 152 33.83 10.86 32.73
N ALA A 153 34.63 9.80 32.56
CA ALA A 153 34.80 9.12 31.27
C ALA A 153 33.51 8.39 30.86
N VAL A 154 32.84 7.70 31.79
CA VAL A 154 31.53 7.03 31.59
C VAL A 154 30.43 8.06 31.36
N VAL A 155 30.39 9.18 32.07
CA VAL A 155 29.49 10.31 31.79
C VAL A 155 29.79 10.88 30.42
N LYS A 156 31.06 11.04 30.02
CA LYS A 156 31.40 11.49 28.66
C LYS A 156 31.02 10.46 27.59
N LEU A 157 31.04 9.16 27.90
CA LEU A 157 30.61 8.07 27.02
C LEU A 157 29.09 8.01 26.90
N VAL A 158 28.36 8.11 28.02
CA VAL A 158 26.89 8.19 28.07
C VAL A 158 26.38 9.49 27.43
N ASN A 159 27.07 10.61 27.61
CA ASN A 159 26.73 11.88 26.95
C ASN A 159 27.14 11.89 25.46
N ARG A 160 27.99 10.95 25.02
CA ARG A 160 28.24 10.67 23.59
C ARG A 160 27.13 9.79 23.02
N SER A 161 26.62 8.83 23.80
CA SER A 161 25.46 8.01 23.46
C SER A 161 24.13 8.76 23.56
N GLY A 162 24.06 9.87 24.29
CA GLY A 162 22.89 10.76 24.38
C GLY A 162 22.71 11.69 23.16
N LYS A 163 23.62 11.62 22.18
CA LYS A 163 23.50 12.32 20.88
C LYS A 163 23.23 11.36 19.72
N GLU A 164 22.80 10.14 20.03
CA GLU A 164 22.38 9.13 19.07
C GLU A 164 20.92 8.76 19.36
N SER A 165 20.05 9.61 18.81
CA SER A 165 18.67 9.36 18.38
C SER A 165 17.90 8.23 19.09
N ALA A 166 17.21 8.60 20.18
CA ALA A 166 15.87 8.08 20.46
C ALA A 166 14.87 9.13 19.97
N GLY A 167 14.79 9.30 18.64
CA GLY A 167 13.71 9.98 17.97
C GLY A 167 13.17 9.00 16.95
N ALA A 168 11.88 8.69 17.04
CA ALA A 168 11.17 7.93 16.02
C ALA A 168 11.61 8.40 14.63
N ASP A 169 12.12 7.48 13.82
CA ASP A 169 12.47 7.68 12.41
C ASP A 169 11.23 8.11 11.63
N THR A 170 10.88 9.37 11.79
CA THR A 170 10.33 10.16 10.71
C THR A 170 11.55 10.45 9.87
N VAL A 171 11.78 9.65 8.82
CA VAL A 171 12.73 10.04 7.77
C VAL A 171 12.21 11.37 7.25
N ALA A 172 12.71 12.46 7.82
CA ALA A 172 12.41 13.81 7.36
C ALA A 172 13.01 13.88 5.97
N VAL A 173 12.16 13.67 4.97
CA VAL A 173 12.54 13.80 3.56
C VAL A 173 13.13 15.19 3.41
N PRO A 174 14.40 15.33 2.98
CA PRO A 174 15.04 16.63 2.90
C PRO A 174 14.20 17.53 1.99
N VAL A 175 13.63 18.57 2.59
CA VAL A 175 12.77 19.54 1.92
C VAL A 175 13.66 20.36 0.99
N MET A 176 13.43 20.23 -0.31
CA MET A 176 14.17 20.97 -1.32
C MET A 176 13.88 22.47 -1.13
N GLN A 177 14.95 23.27 -0.99
CA GLN A 177 14.84 24.70 -0.71
C GLN A 177 14.44 25.49 -1.95
N GLU A 178 15.05 25.20 -3.09
CA GLU A 178 14.75 25.84 -4.37
C GLU A 178 14.87 24.81 -5.50
N GLY A 179 13.93 24.82 -6.45
CA GLY A 179 13.95 23.93 -7.62
C GLY A 179 12.58 23.33 -7.95
N VAL A 180 12.58 22.25 -8.71
CA VAL A 180 11.37 21.49 -9.08
C VAL A 180 11.42 20.08 -8.49
N GLU A 181 10.34 19.69 -7.80
CA GLU A 181 10.12 18.32 -7.33
C GLU A 181 9.12 17.63 -8.28
N ALA A 182 9.55 16.55 -8.93
CA ALA A 182 8.67 15.63 -9.63
C ALA A 182 8.45 14.40 -8.74
N VAL A 183 7.27 14.28 -8.14
CA VAL A 183 6.96 13.21 -7.18
C VAL A 183 5.87 12.32 -7.75
N TYR A 184 6.20 11.04 -7.98
CA TYR A 184 5.23 10.02 -8.33
C TYR A 184 4.68 9.37 -7.06
N TYR A 185 3.46 9.76 -6.71
CA TYR A 185 2.77 9.32 -5.52
C TYR A 185 2.04 8.00 -5.74
N GLN A 186 2.23 7.07 -4.81
CA GLN A 186 1.71 5.71 -4.92
C GLN A 186 0.83 5.34 -3.72
N TYR A 187 -0.19 4.49 -3.95
CA TYR A 187 -0.99 3.88 -2.89
C TYR A 187 -1.30 2.42 -3.21
N GLY A 188 -1.44 1.60 -2.16
CA GLY A 188 -1.77 0.18 -2.26
C GLY A 188 -0.70 -0.64 -2.98
N ALA A 189 -1.08 -1.86 -3.42
CA ALA A 189 -0.17 -2.76 -4.10
C ALA A 189 0.31 -2.22 -5.46
N ARG A 190 1.61 -2.38 -5.75
CA ARG A 190 2.21 -1.98 -7.04
C ARG A 190 1.76 -2.91 -8.16
N CYS A 191 1.22 -2.31 -9.22
CA CYS A 191 0.75 -3.01 -10.42
C CYS A 191 1.77 -2.94 -11.57
N PRO A 192 1.77 -3.84 -12.56
CA PRO A 192 2.71 -3.78 -13.70
C PRO A 192 2.63 -2.46 -14.49
N THR A 193 1.42 -1.90 -14.69
CA THR A 193 1.23 -0.58 -15.31
C THR A 193 1.89 0.53 -14.49
N CYS A 194 1.81 0.45 -13.17
CA CYS A 194 2.36 1.42 -12.24
C CYS A 194 3.90 1.45 -12.33
N VAL A 195 4.52 0.27 -12.35
CA VAL A 195 5.98 0.09 -12.53
C VAL A 195 6.42 0.60 -13.90
N LYS A 196 5.65 0.28 -14.95
CA LYS A 196 5.92 0.73 -16.32
C LYS A 196 5.92 2.26 -16.42
N MET A 197 4.88 2.91 -15.91
CA MET A 197 4.79 4.38 -15.93
C MET A 197 5.91 5.03 -15.11
N GLU A 198 6.25 4.49 -13.93
CA GLU A 198 7.38 4.98 -13.14
C GLU A 198 8.71 4.90 -13.92
N GLY A 199 8.95 3.79 -14.63
CA GLY A 199 10.09 3.62 -15.51
C GLY A 199 10.10 4.66 -16.64
N TRP A 200 8.96 4.85 -17.32
CA TRP A 200 8.84 5.84 -18.39
C TRP A 200 9.05 7.27 -17.91
N ILE A 201 8.54 7.64 -16.73
CA ILE A 201 8.79 8.94 -16.11
C ILE A 201 10.29 9.09 -15.87
N LYS A 202 10.92 8.10 -15.23
CA LYS A 202 12.36 8.14 -14.94
C LYS A 202 13.19 8.32 -16.20
N GLU A 203 12.95 7.52 -17.23
CA GLU A 203 13.66 7.61 -18.51
C GLU A 203 13.45 8.96 -19.20
N ALA A 204 12.23 9.50 -19.18
CA ALA A 204 11.92 10.82 -19.74
C ALA A 204 12.70 11.93 -19.02
N LEU A 205 12.75 11.87 -17.69
CA LEU A 205 13.45 12.85 -16.87
C LEU A 205 14.98 12.75 -17.04
N GLU A 206 15.53 11.55 -16.97
CA GLU A 206 16.97 11.31 -17.15
C GLU A 206 17.44 11.69 -18.55
N GLY A 207 16.63 11.43 -19.59
CA GLY A 207 16.98 11.77 -20.96
C GLY A 207 16.92 13.28 -21.27
N SER A 208 15.96 14.02 -20.69
CA SER A 208 15.73 15.42 -21.05
C SER A 208 16.24 16.45 -20.03
N PHE A 209 16.52 16.02 -18.80
CA PHE A 209 16.87 16.90 -17.68
C PHE A 209 18.07 16.40 -16.89
N ALA A 210 18.99 15.65 -17.53
CA ALA A 210 20.17 15.08 -16.87
C ALA A 210 20.96 16.12 -16.05
N ASP A 211 21.16 17.33 -16.58
CA ASP A 211 21.90 18.39 -15.89
C ASP A 211 21.11 18.97 -14.71
N ALA A 212 19.80 19.19 -14.87
CA ALA A 212 18.96 19.66 -13.78
C ALA A 212 18.86 18.62 -12.63
N LEU A 213 18.86 17.33 -12.96
CA LEU A 213 18.93 16.24 -11.98
C LEU A 213 20.28 16.19 -11.26
N LYS A 214 21.40 16.37 -11.99
CA LYS A 214 22.75 16.40 -11.41
C LYS A 214 22.97 17.58 -10.48
N ASP A 215 22.49 18.76 -10.87
CA ASP A 215 22.67 20.00 -10.12
C ASP A 215 21.64 20.14 -8.97
N GLY A 216 20.69 19.20 -8.85
CA GLY A 216 19.63 19.21 -7.84
C GLY A 216 18.51 20.23 -8.09
N ARG A 217 18.49 20.87 -9.26
CA ARG A 217 17.41 21.80 -9.69
C ARG A 217 16.11 21.05 -9.99
N LEU A 218 16.21 19.78 -10.36
CA LEU A 218 15.08 18.86 -10.49
C LEU A 218 15.35 17.66 -9.60
N VAL A 219 14.37 17.26 -8.80
CA VAL A 219 14.43 16.05 -7.98
C VAL A 219 13.26 15.15 -8.36
N PHE A 220 13.55 13.92 -8.77
CA PHE A 220 12.53 12.89 -8.98
C PHE A 220 12.46 11.95 -7.78
N ARG A 221 11.25 11.72 -7.25
CA ARG A 221 11.00 10.75 -6.18
C ARG A 221 9.77 9.91 -6.49
N SER A 222 9.78 8.66 -6.06
CA SER A 222 8.60 7.81 -6.05
C SER A 222 8.35 7.34 -4.62
N ILE A 223 7.29 7.84 -4.00
CA ILE A 223 6.99 7.62 -2.57
C ILE A 223 5.51 7.27 -2.36
N PRO A 224 5.17 6.54 -1.27
CA PRO A 224 3.78 6.36 -0.90
C PRO A 224 3.14 7.70 -0.54
N ALA A 225 1.85 7.86 -0.87
CA ALA A 225 1.06 9.02 -0.47
C ALA A 225 0.38 8.79 0.88
N ASP A 226 0.48 9.75 1.78
CA ASP A 226 -0.35 9.82 2.99
C ASP A 226 -1.71 10.49 2.71
N ALA A 227 -2.61 10.43 3.69
CA ALA A 227 -3.97 10.95 3.54
C ALA A 227 -4.04 12.48 3.41
N GLU A 228 -3.08 13.22 3.98
CA GLU A 228 -3.02 14.68 3.85
C GLU A 228 -2.60 15.06 2.44
N THR A 229 -1.56 14.43 1.92
CA THR A 229 -1.06 14.59 0.55
C THR A 229 -2.16 14.29 -0.48
N VAL A 230 -2.93 13.20 -0.28
CA VAL A 230 -4.06 12.85 -1.14
C VAL A 230 -5.11 13.95 -1.17
N ARG A 231 -5.45 14.54 -0.01
CA ARG A 231 -6.41 15.64 0.07
C ARG A 231 -5.89 16.93 -0.53
N HIS A 232 -4.62 17.27 -0.27
CA HIS A 232 -3.97 18.50 -0.75
C HIS A 232 -3.95 18.55 -2.28
N TYR A 233 -3.53 17.47 -2.94
CA TYR A 233 -3.44 17.40 -4.39
C TYR A 233 -4.73 16.90 -5.08
N GLY A 234 -5.78 16.61 -4.31
CA GLY A 234 -7.03 16.07 -4.86
C GLY A 234 -6.85 14.73 -5.59
N MET A 235 -5.90 13.91 -5.14
CA MET A 235 -5.56 12.65 -5.83
C MET A 235 -6.69 11.63 -5.68
N THR A 236 -7.25 11.21 -6.81
CA THR A 236 -8.17 10.06 -6.86
C THR A 236 -7.45 8.78 -7.27
N THR A 237 -6.27 8.91 -7.88
CA THR A 237 -5.42 7.81 -8.33
C THR A 237 -3.92 8.16 -8.25
N LYS A 238 -3.02 7.21 -8.58
CA LYS A 238 -1.56 7.41 -8.45
C LYS A 238 -1.18 8.53 -9.40
N SER A 239 -0.41 9.49 -8.95
CA SER A 239 -0.26 10.74 -9.68
C SER A 239 1.20 11.17 -9.69
N LEU A 240 1.64 11.68 -10.83
CA LEU A 240 2.88 12.44 -10.92
C LEU A 240 2.53 13.90 -10.63
N ILE A 241 2.98 14.39 -9.48
CA ILE A 241 2.89 15.79 -9.11
C ILE A 241 4.22 16.45 -9.46
N VAL A 242 4.16 17.58 -10.16
CA VAL A 242 5.33 18.41 -10.42
C VAL A 242 5.12 19.72 -9.67
N SER A 243 5.94 19.97 -8.66
CA SER A 243 5.85 21.16 -7.82
C SER A 243 7.12 22.00 -7.90
N ASN A 244 6.93 23.31 -7.94
CA ASN A 244 7.99 24.29 -7.85
C ASN A 244 8.16 24.70 -6.38
N ARG A 245 9.37 24.61 -5.84
CA ARG A 245 9.68 25.10 -4.50
C ARG A 245 10.55 26.33 -4.55
N LYS A 246 10.18 27.32 -3.74
CA LYS A 246 10.97 28.52 -3.45
C LYS A 246 11.04 28.71 -1.94
N GLN A 247 12.25 28.85 -1.39
CA GLN A 247 12.49 28.99 0.05
C GLN A 247 11.85 27.87 0.90
N GLY A 248 11.90 26.63 0.40
CA GLY A 248 11.36 25.43 1.05
C GLY A 248 9.83 25.29 0.98
N LYS A 249 9.13 26.31 0.48
CA LYS A 249 7.67 26.29 0.30
C LYS A 249 7.32 25.97 -1.14
N GLU A 250 6.25 25.19 -1.30
CA GLU A 250 5.64 24.96 -2.60
C GLU A 250 5.01 26.28 -3.10
N ALA A 251 5.56 26.81 -4.20
CA ALA A 251 5.07 28.03 -4.83
C ALA A 251 3.88 27.74 -5.73
N ASP A 252 3.99 26.68 -6.52
CA ASP A 252 2.94 26.17 -7.39
C ASP A 252 3.17 24.67 -7.67
N TRP A 253 2.11 23.98 -8.09
CA TRP A 253 2.17 22.56 -8.41
C TRP A 253 1.15 22.20 -9.49
N LYS A 254 1.41 21.07 -10.15
CA LYS A 254 0.50 20.50 -11.14
C LYS A 254 0.41 18.99 -10.99
N ASN A 255 -0.81 18.47 -10.99
CA ASN A 255 -1.10 17.05 -11.12
C ASN A 255 -1.17 16.66 -12.60
N LEU A 256 -0.30 15.76 -13.05
CA LEU A 256 -0.21 15.33 -14.44
C LEU A 256 -1.21 14.18 -14.71
N GLU A 257 -2.51 14.43 -14.59
CA GLU A 257 -3.55 13.38 -14.65
C GLU A 257 -3.58 12.64 -16.00
N ARG A 258 -3.22 13.31 -17.10
CA ARG A 258 -3.21 12.74 -18.47
C ARG A 258 -2.22 11.59 -18.66
N ILE A 259 -1.31 11.34 -17.71
CA ILE A 259 -0.43 10.16 -17.75
C ILE A 259 -1.25 8.85 -17.81
N TRP A 260 -2.47 8.86 -17.27
CA TRP A 260 -3.36 7.70 -17.31
C TRP A 260 -4.02 7.48 -18.67
N ASP A 261 -4.33 8.55 -19.39
CA ASP A 261 -4.86 8.46 -20.75
C ASP A 261 -3.79 7.97 -21.72
N LEU A 262 -2.53 8.31 -21.45
CA LEU A 262 -1.38 8.01 -22.30
C LEU A 262 -0.64 6.72 -21.93
N ASN A 263 -1.13 5.93 -20.95
CA ASN A 263 -0.40 4.75 -20.46
C ASN A 263 -0.24 3.61 -21.51
N GLY A 264 -0.91 3.73 -22.66
CA GLY A 264 -0.81 2.83 -23.80
C GLY A 264 0.17 3.27 -24.90
N ASP A 265 0.64 4.52 -24.85
CA ASP A 265 1.56 5.10 -25.83
C ASP A 265 2.76 5.71 -25.12
N GLU A 266 3.88 4.98 -25.14
CA GLU A 266 5.10 5.36 -24.43
C GLU A 266 5.67 6.70 -24.92
N ALA A 267 5.65 6.94 -26.24
CA ALA A 267 6.25 8.13 -26.82
C ALA A 267 5.44 9.38 -26.43
N ALA A 268 4.12 9.33 -26.61
CA ALA A 268 3.24 10.42 -26.22
C ALA A 268 3.25 10.67 -24.72
N PHE A 269 3.33 9.60 -23.91
CA PHE A 269 3.46 9.70 -22.46
C PHE A 269 4.73 10.46 -22.06
N LYS A 270 5.89 10.03 -22.58
CA LYS A 270 7.18 10.64 -22.24
C LYS A 270 7.26 12.08 -22.70
N GLU A 271 6.77 12.37 -23.91
CA GLU A 271 6.70 13.73 -24.43
C GLU A 271 5.86 14.64 -23.53
N TYR A 272 4.67 14.19 -23.12
CA TYR A 272 3.82 14.95 -22.20
C TYR A 272 4.51 15.26 -20.88
N VAL A 273 5.15 14.26 -20.26
CA VAL A 273 5.90 14.45 -19.01
C VAL A 273 7.02 15.48 -19.18
N VAL A 274 7.81 15.37 -20.26
CA VAL A 274 8.89 16.32 -20.55
C VAL A 274 8.35 17.73 -20.73
N GLN A 275 7.28 17.91 -21.50
CA GLN A 275 6.69 19.22 -21.74
C GLN A 275 6.21 19.89 -20.45
N GLU A 276 5.51 19.15 -19.58
CA GLU A 276 4.97 19.69 -18.33
C GLU A 276 6.07 19.99 -17.31
N VAL A 277 7.08 19.13 -17.20
CA VAL A 277 8.22 19.35 -16.30
C VAL A 277 9.08 20.51 -16.79
N ARG A 278 9.30 20.63 -18.10
CA ARG A 278 10.08 21.74 -18.69
C ARG A 278 9.46 23.10 -18.37
N LYS A 279 8.13 23.21 -18.47
CA LYS A 279 7.41 24.44 -18.10
C LYS A 279 7.70 24.88 -16.67
N GLN A 280 7.84 23.91 -15.76
CA GLN A 280 8.15 24.19 -14.36
C GLN A 280 9.61 24.53 -14.14
N VAL A 281 10.53 23.75 -14.73
CA VAL A 281 11.97 23.96 -14.59
C VAL A 281 12.40 25.30 -15.20
N ASP A 282 11.91 25.65 -16.39
CA ASP A 282 12.22 26.91 -17.06
C ASP A 282 11.50 28.11 -16.44
N GLY A 283 10.44 27.85 -15.66
CA GLY A 283 9.68 28.84 -14.88
C GLY A 283 10.37 29.25 -13.58
N VAL A 284 11.40 28.52 -13.12
CA VAL A 284 12.26 28.92 -12.01
C VAL A 284 13.22 30.03 -12.49
N LYS A 285 12.69 31.26 -12.53
CA LYS A 285 13.49 32.49 -12.53
C LYS A 285 13.61 33.05 -11.11
#